data_AF-A0A2V6F1W0-F1
#
_entry.id   AF-A0A2V6F1W0-F1
#
_cell.length_a   1.000
_cell.length_b   1.000
_cell.length_c   1.000
_cell.angle_alpha   90.00
_cell.angle_beta   90.00
_cell.angle_gamma   90.00
#
_symmetry.space_group_name_H-M   'P 1'
#
loop_
_entity.id
_entity.type
_entity.pdbx_description
1 polymer ?
#
loop_
_entity_poly.entity_id
_entity_poly.type
_entity_poly.pdbx_seq_one_letter_code
_entity_poly.pdbx_strand_id
1 'polypeptide(L)'
;MGLGNQMFAEDQDDGRLTGSRKATPYEQQADDDVNWLYPGYISALRSFICPSTRNFIRETNVYTALYNGRIMTFVTDLDDNAPGGGNSPKPGHSYEVFGNWKSATAGYPRKTQRSLLNYKHQNVNFREMIVSVSDTFIIIDAMEPHAAQGWPRENWPNPFDGHGKEGGDVVFADGHVEWIGKARWNYRYEMSEDEDNRVITPF
;
A
#
# COMPACT_ATOMS: atom_id res chain seq x y z
N MET A 1 -3.63 -6.42 -9.17
CA MET A 1 -3.95 -6.43 -7.73
C MET A 1 -5.28 -5.76 -7.43
N GLY A 2 -5.62 -4.60 -8.03
CA GLY A 2 -6.86 -3.87 -7.74
C GLY A 2 -8.17 -4.67 -7.77
N LEU A 3 -8.41 -5.54 -8.76
CA LEU A 3 -9.59 -6.44 -8.72
C LEU A 3 -9.58 -7.42 -7.53
N GLY A 4 -8.39 -7.86 -7.10
CA GLY A 4 -8.23 -8.70 -5.91
C GLY A 4 -8.63 -7.98 -4.63
N ASN A 5 -8.34 -6.68 -4.51
CA ASN A 5 -8.83 -5.86 -3.39
C ASN A 5 -10.37 -5.83 -3.33
N GLN A 6 -11.03 -5.68 -4.48
CA GLN A 6 -12.50 -5.62 -4.55
C GLN A 6 -13.13 -6.95 -4.18
N MET A 7 -12.67 -8.06 -4.77
CA MET A 7 -13.17 -9.40 -4.43
C MET A 7 -12.92 -9.73 -2.96
N PHE A 8 -11.74 -9.38 -2.43
CA PHE A 8 -11.46 -9.56 -1.01
C PHE A 8 -12.44 -8.78 -0.13
N ALA A 9 -12.69 -7.50 -0.44
CA ALA A 9 -13.61 -6.67 0.34
C ALA A 9 -15.04 -7.22 0.34
N GLU A 10 -15.51 -7.78 -0.78
CA GLU A 10 -16.83 -8.43 -0.85
C GLU A 10 -16.95 -9.67 0.05
N ASP A 11 -15.83 -10.35 0.31
CA ASP A 11 -15.76 -11.49 1.23
C ASP A 11 -15.56 -11.08 2.70
N GLN A 12 -15.32 -9.79 3.00
CA GLN A 12 -15.15 -9.31 4.37
C GLN A 12 -16.43 -8.68 4.92
N ASP A 13 -16.84 -9.07 6.13
CA ASP A 13 -18.03 -8.51 6.80
C ASP A 13 -17.96 -6.99 7.01
N ASP A 14 -16.75 -6.44 7.17
CA ASP A 14 -16.50 -5.00 7.36
C ASP A 14 -16.18 -4.26 6.06
N GLY A 15 -16.13 -4.95 4.93
CA GLY A 15 -15.83 -4.38 3.61
C GLY A 15 -14.45 -3.76 3.49
N ARG A 16 -13.46 -4.15 4.33
CA ARG A 16 -12.09 -3.64 4.25
C ARG A 16 -11.40 -4.05 2.94
N LEU A 17 -10.63 -3.12 2.35
CA LEU A 17 -9.98 -3.33 1.05
C LEU A 17 -8.60 -4.02 1.11
N THR A 18 -8.06 -4.19 2.31
CA THR A 18 -6.79 -4.89 2.54
C THR A 18 -6.93 -5.78 3.77
N GLY A 19 -6.10 -6.81 3.86
CA GLY A 19 -6.23 -7.87 4.86
C GLY A 19 -5.19 -7.86 5.96
N SER A 20 -4.73 -6.68 6.37
CA SER A 20 -3.79 -6.52 7.50
C SER A 20 -4.20 -7.39 8.70
N ARG A 21 -3.21 -8.07 9.26
CA ARG A 21 -3.35 -8.98 10.40
C ARG A 21 -2.98 -8.32 11.73
N LYS A 22 -2.61 -7.04 11.72
CA LYS A 22 -2.21 -6.29 12.92
C LYS A 22 -3.43 -5.89 13.76
N ALA A 23 -3.21 -5.74 15.06
CA ALA A 23 -4.29 -5.54 16.02
C ALA A 23 -4.77 -4.08 16.08
N THR A 24 -3.86 -3.12 15.90
CA THR A 24 -4.17 -1.69 16.09
C THR A 24 -4.16 -0.91 14.77
N PRO A 25 -4.97 0.15 14.63
CA PRO A 25 -4.93 1.02 13.44
C PRO A 25 -3.54 1.60 13.14
N TYR A 26 -2.75 1.90 14.19
CA TYR A 26 -1.37 2.40 14.05
C TYR A 26 -0.43 1.38 13.42
N GLU A 27 -0.60 0.08 13.72
CA GLU A 27 0.19 -0.97 13.08
C GLU A 27 -0.36 -1.28 11.68
N GLN A 28 -1.69 -1.29 11.52
CA GLN A 28 -2.36 -1.59 10.25
C GLN A 28 -2.05 -0.58 9.13
N GLN A 29 -1.82 0.70 9.47
CA GLN A 29 -1.49 1.73 8.48
C GLN A 29 -0.08 1.58 7.87
N ALA A 30 0.78 0.78 8.49
CA ALA A 30 2.14 0.48 8.02
C ALA A 30 2.34 -1.02 7.82
N ASP A 31 1.25 -1.76 7.57
CA ASP A 31 1.31 -3.20 7.32
C ASP A 31 1.23 -3.46 5.83
N ASP A 32 2.35 -3.86 5.25
CA ASP A 32 2.48 -4.11 3.82
C ASP A 32 2.10 -5.53 3.41
N ASP A 33 1.65 -6.37 4.34
CA ASP A 33 1.24 -7.75 4.09
C ASP A 33 0.27 -7.87 2.90
N VAL A 34 0.63 -8.74 1.96
CA VAL A 34 -0.20 -9.11 0.79
C VAL A 34 -0.59 -10.59 0.77
N ASN A 35 -0.33 -11.35 1.84
CA ASN A 35 -0.76 -12.75 1.91
C ASN A 35 -2.28 -12.89 1.76
N TRP A 36 -3.07 -11.90 2.17
CA TRP A 36 -4.54 -11.94 2.03
C TRP A 36 -5.02 -11.96 0.57
N LEU A 37 -4.18 -11.56 -0.40
CA LEU A 37 -4.46 -11.73 -1.83
C LEU A 37 -4.10 -13.13 -2.35
N TYR A 38 -3.15 -13.81 -1.70
CA TYR A 38 -2.60 -15.08 -2.12
C TYR A 38 -3.15 -16.27 -1.31
N PRO A 39 -3.33 -17.46 -1.91
CA PRO A 39 -3.42 -17.72 -3.35
C PRO A 39 -4.84 -17.47 -3.90
N GLY A 40 -5.80 -17.10 -3.04
CA GLY A 40 -7.23 -17.15 -3.34
C GLY A 40 -7.68 -16.19 -4.45
N TYR A 41 -7.18 -14.95 -4.43
CA TYR A 41 -7.54 -13.92 -5.40
C TYR A 41 -6.47 -13.77 -6.49
N ILE A 42 -5.20 -14.02 -6.13
CA ILE A 42 -4.05 -13.98 -7.03
C ILE A 42 -3.15 -15.18 -6.69
N SER A 43 -3.15 -16.19 -7.57
CA SER A 43 -2.39 -17.42 -7.35
C SER A 43 -0.94 -17.35 -7.89
N ALA A 44 -0.64 -16.40 -8.77
CA ALA A 44 0.68 -16.23 -9.34
C ALA A 44 1.55 -15.34 -8.44
N LEU A 45 2.52 -15.92 -7.71
CA LEU A 45 3.41 -15.16 -6.81
C LEU A 45 4.20 -14.05 -7.54
N ARG A 46 4.53 -14.26 -8.82
CA ARG A 46 5.20 -13.24 -9.63
C ARG A 46 4.38 -11.96 -9.83
N SER A 47 3.07 -11.97 -9.58
CA SER A 47 2.23 -10.76 -9.62
C SER A 47 2.50 -9.79 -8.47
N PHE A 48 3.18 -10.22 -7.41
CA PHE A 48 3.61 -9.38 -6.29
C PHE A 48 5.04 -8.83 -6.49
N ILE A 49 5.64 -9.06 -7.66
CA ILE A 49 6.96 -8.55 -8.00
C ILE A 49 6.84 -7.59 -9.17
N CYS A 50 7.29 -6.36 -8.94
CA CYS A 50 7.38 -5.36 -9.97
C CYS A 50 8.48 -5.76 -10.97
N PRO A 51 8.20 -5.83 -12.29
CA PRO A 51 9.17 -6.26 -13.29
C PRO A 51 10.44 -5.40 -13.39
N SER A 52 10.40 -4.15 -12.90
CA SER A 52 11.56 -3.24 -12.88
C SER A 52 12.49 -3.47 -11.68
N THR A 53 12.08 -4.31 -10.72
CA THR A 53 12.87 -4.61 -9.53
C THR A 53 13.67 -5.90 -9.67
N ARG A 54 14.59 -6.11 -8.74
CA ARG A 54 15.34 -7.35 -8.54
C ARG A 54 14.81 -8.16 -7.35
N ASN A 55 13.65 -7.78 -6.81
CA ASN A 55 13.03 -8.47 -5.70
C ASN A 55 12.56 -9.86 -6.13
N PHE A 56 12.38 -10.75 -5.16
CA PHE A 56 11.92 -12.11 -5.44
C PHE A 56 11.17 -12.69 -4.25
N ILE A 57 10.35 -13.70 -4.50
CA ILE A 57 9.64 -14.45 -3.46
C ILE A 57 10.21 -15.86 -3.40
N ARG A 58 10.59 -16.30 -2.21
CA ARG A 58 10.96 -17.69 -1.92
C ARG A 58 9.68 -18.45 -1.61
N GLU A 59 9.13 -19.11 -2.62
CA GLU A 59 7.82 -19.79 -2.51
C GLU A 59 7.76 -20.84 -1.40
N THR A 60 8.89 -21.46 -1.06
CA THR A 60 9.00 -22.47 0.00
C THR A 60 9.29 -21.89 1.38
N ASN A 61 9.55 -20.58 1.49
CA ASN A 61 9.73 -19.89 2.75
C ASN A 61 8.35 -19.55 3.32
N VAL A 62 7.77 -20.51 4.03
CA VAL A 62 6.41 -20.44 4.54
C VAL A 62 6.38 -20.68 6.05
N TYR A 63 5.33 -20.19 6.69
CA TYR A 63 5.01 -20.49 8.08
C TYR A 63 3.52 -20.73 8.24
N THR A 64 3.14 -21.37 9.35
CA THR A 64 1.73 -21.55 9.71
C THR A 64 1.38 -20.69 10.90
N ALA A 65 0.23 -20.02 10.86
CA ALA A 65 -0.30 -19.27 11.98
C ALA A 65 -1.81 -19.48 12.12
N LEU A 66 -2.33 -19.26 13.33
CA LEU A 66 -3.76 -19.22 13.57
C LEU A 66 -4.31 -17.87 13.08
N TYR A 67 -5.24 -17.90 12.14
CA TYR A 67 -5.91 -16.72 11.62
C TYR A 67 -7.42 -16.99 11.56
N ASN A 68 -8.21 -16.11 12.20
CA ASN A 68 -9.66 -16.26 12.35
C ASN A 68 -10.10 -17.68 12.78
N GLY A 69 -9.39 -18.28 13.75
CA GLY A 69 -9.71 -19.60 14.30
C GLY A 69 -9.29 -20.79 13.42
N ARG A 70 -8.60 -20.55 12.29
CA ARG A 70 -8.09 -21.60 11.40
C ARG A 70 -6.58 -21.53 11.27
N ILE A 71 -5.91 -22.69 11.26
CA ILE A 71 -4.48 -22.76 10.92
C ILE A 71 -4.36 -22.55 9.41
N MET A 72 -3.61 -21.52 9.02
CA MET A 72 -3.34 -21.17 7.62
C MET A 72 -1.84 -21.13 7.37
N THR A 73 -1.44 -21.40 6.13
CA THR A 73 -0.05 -21.28 5.66
C THR A 73 0.12 -19.94 4.96
N PHE A 74 1.18 -19.23 5.31
CA PHE A 74 1.56 -17.92 4.79
C PHE A 74 2.93 -17.99 4.14
N VAL A 75 3.15 -17.19 3.10
CA VAL A 75 4.47 -17.00 2.49
C VAL A 75 5.14 -15.84 3.21
N THR A 76 6.27 -16.10 3.85
CA THR A 76 7.00 -15.09 4.65
C THR A 76 7.40 -13.88 3.81
N ASP A 77 7.77 -14.10 2.54
CA ASP A 77 8.18 -13.02 1.63
C ASP A 77 7.00 -12.20 1.08
N LEU A 78 5.75 -12.51 1.50
CA LEU A 78 4.56 -11.69 1.25
C LEU A 78 4.11 -10.90 2.49
N ASP A 79 4.79 -11.06 3.63
CA ASP A 79 4.45 -10.32 4.86
C ASP A 79 4.86 -8.84 4.78
N ASP A 80 5.86 -8.52 3.96
CA ASP A 80 6.46 -7.20 3.88
C ASP A 80 7.17 -6.99 2.55
N ASN A 81 7.37 -5.72 2.20
CA ASN A 81 8.11 -5.31 1.02
C ASN A 81 9.59 -5.75 1.11
N ALA A 82 10.27 -5.81 -0.03
CA ALA A 82 11.67 -6.23 -0.06
C ALA A 82 12.59 -5.11 0.49
N PRO A 83 13.44 -5.40 1.49
CA PRO A 83 14.25 -4.37 2.12
C PRO A 83 15.36 -3.85 1.19
N GLY A 84 15.72 -2.58 1.35
CA GLY A 84 16.81 -1.95 0.60
C GLY A 84 16.46 -1.65 -0.85
N GLY A 85 15.18 -1.63 -1.19
CA GLY A 85 14.67 -1.09 -2.44
C GLY A 85 14.70 -2.02 -3.64
N GLY A 86 14.12 -1.53 -4.74
CA GLY A 86 13.90 -2.30 -5.97
C GLY A 86 15.19 -2.79 -6.65
N ASN A 87 16.31 -2.08 -6.49
CA ASN A 87 17.60 -2.47 -7.09
C ASN A 87 18.37 -3.53 -6.28
N SER A 88 17.91 -3.84 -5.07
CA SER A 88 18.52 -4.85 -4.21
C SER A 88 17.90 -6.22 -4.48
N PRO A 89 18.71 -7.26 -4.77
CA PRO A 89 18.21 -8.61 -4.94
C PRO A 89 17.88 -9.20 -3.56
N LYS A 90 16.72 -8.86 -3.03
CA LYS A 90 16.26 -9.21 -1.69
C LYS A 90 14.89 -9.90 -1.73
N PRO A 91 14.65 -10.85 -0.81
CA PRO A 91 13.34 -11.47 -0.68
C PRO A 91 12.32 -10.47 -0.14
N GLY A 92 11.07 -10.57 -0.63
CA GLY A 92 9.97 -9.66 -0.30
C GLY A 92 9.19 -9.27 -1.57
N HIS A 93 8.00 -8.69 -1.42
CA HIS A 93 7.26 -8.13 -2.55
C HIS A 93 7.70 -6.71 -2.90
N SER A 94 7.25 -6.17 -4.03
CA SER A 94 7.73 -4.88 -4.56
C SER A 94 6.81 -3.68 -4.26
N TYR A 95 5.89 -3.83 -3.32
CA TYR A 95 4.75 -2.92 -3.17
C TYR A 95 4.53 -2.53 -1.71
N GLU A 96 3.89 -1.40 -1.48
CA GLU A 96 3.38 -0.98 -0.16
C GLU A 96 1.85 -0.98 -0.17
N VAL A 97 1.22 -1.25 0.97
CA VAL A 97 -0.21 -1.43 1.14
C VAL A 97 -0.79 -0.36 2.06
N PHE A 98 -1.65 0.49 1.51
CA PHE A 98 -2.24 1.60 2.24
C PHE A 98 -3.65 1.25 2.70
N GLY A 99 -3.72 0.39 3.72
CA GLY A 99 -4.99 -0.10 4.28
C GLY A 99 -5.79 0.93 5.09
N ASN A 100 -5.15 2.00 5.53
CA ASN A 100 -5.73 3.04 6.38
C ASN A 100 -5.31 4.41 5.85
N TRP A 101 -6.11 5.44 6.11
CA TRP A 101 -5.62 6.82 5.95
C TRP A 101 -4.55 7.10 7.01
N LYS A 102 -3.58 7.94 6.65
CA LYS A 102 -2.40 8.30 7.46
C LYS A 102 -2.69 9.43 8.47
N SER A 103 -3.96 9.75 8.71
CA SER A 103 -4.35 10.74 9.73
C SER A 103 -4.24 10.15 11.14
N ALA A 104 -3.17 10.49 11.86
CA ALA A 104 -3.01 10.09 13.25
C ALA A 104 -4.06 10.76 14.15
N THR A 105 -4.39 12.01 13.83
CA THR A 105 -5.45 12.78 14.51
C THR A 105 -6.82 12.09 14.41
N ALA A 106 -7.13 11.44 13.30
CA ALA A 106 -8.34 10.65 13.11
C ALA A 106 -8.23 9.19 13.61
N GLY A 107 -7.07 8.80 14.16
CA GLY A 107 -6.82 7.44 14.66
C GLY A 107 -6.56 6.42 13.56
N TYR A 108 -5.98 6.83 12.44
CA TYR A 108 -5.72 6.02 11.24
C TYR A 108 -6.95 5.26 10.74
N PRO A 109 -7.99 5.95 10.23
CA PRO A 109 -9.23 5.32 9.81
C PRO A 109 -8.99 4.24 8.76
N ARG A 110 -9.65 3.09 8.90
CA ARG A 110 -9.52 1.96 7.97
C ARG A 110 -10.20 2.28 6.64
N LYS A 111 -9.55 1.98 5.51
CA LYS A 111 -10.15 2.06 4.17
C LYS A 111 -11.03 0.82 3.95
N THR A 112 -12.34 1.06 3.93
CA THR A 112 -13.41 0.08 3.70
C THR A 112 -14.32 0.64 2.61
N GLN A 113 -15.07 -0.21 1.92
CA GLN A 113 -16.07 0.23 0.93
C GLN A 113 -17.02 1.30 1.51
N ARG A 114 -17.38 1.18 2.80
CA ARG A 114 -18.23 2.15 3.49
C ARG A 114 -17.49 3.44 3.86
N SER A 115 -16.30 3.34 4.45
CA SER A 115 -15.57 4.53 4.92
C SER A 115 -15.13 5.40 3.76
N LEU A 116 -14.81 4.84 2.59
CA LEU A 116 -14.47 5.61 1.39
C LEU A 116 -15.56 6.57 0.92
N LEU A 117 -16.83 6.26 1.19
CA LEU A 117 -17.96 7.12 0.81
C LEU A 117 -18.24 8.24 1.82
N ASN A 118 -17.63 8.19 3.00
CA ASN A 118 -18.02 9.01 4.16
C ASN A 118 -16.84 9.68 4.86
N TYR A 119 -15.61 9.21 4.64
CA TYR A 119 -14.43 9.75 5.29
C TYR A 119 -14.18 11.16 4.76
N LYS A 120 -14.20 12.10 5.69
CA LYS A 120 -13.80 13.46 5.45
C LYS A 120 -12.38 13.64 5.92
N HIS A 121 -11.53 14.17 5.07
CA HIS A 121 -10.18 14.53 5.45
C HIS A 121 -10.19 15.47 6.65
N GLN A 122 -9.29 15.24 7.59
CA GLN A 122 -9.16 16.02 8.83
C GLN A 122 -8.03 17.04 8.73
N ASN A 123 -7.02 16.78 7.90
CA ASN A 123 -5.84 17.63 7.77
C ASN A 123 -6.02 18.80 6.82
N VAL A 124 -5.16 19.82 6.99
CA VAL A 124 -5.36 21.18 6.45
C VAL A 124 -5.51 21.25 4.93
N ASN A 125 -4.85 20.36 4.18
CA ASN A 125 -4.78 20.46 2.71
C ASN A 125 -6.13 20.20 2.03
N PHE A 126 -6.90 19.26 2.57
CA PHE A 126 -8.18 18.81 1.98
C PHE A 126 -9.29 18.71 3.02
N ARG A 127 -9.18 19.41 4.15
CA ARG A 127 -10.12 19.30 5.29
C ARG A 127 -11.58 19.35 4.85
N GLU A 128 -12.40 18.46 5.41
CA GLU A 128 -13.82 18.24 5.11
C GLU A 128 -14.13 17.66 3.72
N MET A 129 -13.14 17.52 2.83
CA MET A 129 -13.34 16.88 1.52
C MET A 129 -13.53 15.36 1.71
N ILE A 130 -14.53 14.82 1.02
CA ILE A 130 -14.64 13.38 0.78
C ILE A 130 -13.97 13.12 -0.57
N VAL A 131 -12.88 12.36 -0.55
CA VAL A 131 -12.08 12.06 -1.75
C VAL A 131 -12.68 10.88 -2.49
N SER A 132 -12.64 10.94 -3.82
CA SER A 132 -13.18 9.87 -4.68
C SER A 132 -12.43 8.56 -4.44
N VAL A 133 -13.13 7.44 -4.62
CA VAL A 133 -12.50 6.11 -4.68
C VAL A 133 -11.48 5.99 -5.82
N SER A 134 -11.63 6.78 -6.87
CA SER A 134 -10.68 6.90 -7.99
C SER A 134 -9.47 7.78 -7.67
N ASP A 135 -9.42 8.40 -6.48
CA ASP A 135 -8.31 9.24 -6.03
C ASP A 135 -7.72 8.76 -4.69
N THR A 136 -8.25 7.68 -4.13
CA THR A 136 -7.75 7.05 -2.90
C THR A 136 -6.89 5.83 -3.24
N PHE A 137 -5.63 5.84 -2.83
CA PHE A 137 -4.62 4.81 -3.04
C PHE A 137 -4.87 3.62 -2.12
N ILE A 138 -4.49 2.44 -2.60
CA ILE A 138 -4.56 1.19 -1.84
C ILE A 138 -3.25 0.39 -1.93
N ILE A 139 -2.61 0.36 -3.09
CA ILE A 139 -1.29 -0.26 -3.27
C ILE A 139 -0.44 0.67 -4.13
N ILE A 140 0.82 0.87 -3.74
CA ILE A 140 1.80 1.61 -4.55
C ILE A 140 3.05 0.76 -4.77
N ASP A 141 3.89 1.12 -5.74
CA ASP A 141 5.28 0.66 -5.73
C ASP A 141 5.94 0.99 -4.38
N ALA A 142 6.71 0.05 -3.82
CA ALA A 142 7.45 0.33 -2.59
C ALA A 142 8.48 1.45 -2.83
N MET A 143 8.48 2.49 -1.99
CA MET A 143 9.30 3.70 -2.16
C MET A 143 9.94 4.16 -0.85
N GLU A 144 10.96 3.42 -0.45
CA GLU A 144 11.74 3.60 0.78
C GLU A 144 12.65 4.85 0.75
N PRO A 145 13.05 5.37 1.91
CA PRO A 145 13.96 6.49 2.02
C PRO A 145 15.42 6.03 1.84
N HIS A 146 16.11 6.65 0.89
CA HIS A 146 17.55 6.48 0.63
C HIS A 146 18.30 7.74 1.07
N ALA A 147 18.23 8.04 2.37
CA ALA A 147 18.73 9.29 2.94
C ALA A 147 20.24 9.51 2.69
N ALA A 148 21.05 8.44 2.78
CA ALA A 148 22.48 8.50 2.51
C ALA A 148 22.81 8.87 1.05
N GLN A 149 21.85 8.66 0.14
CA GLN A 149 21.94 8.95 -1.28
C GLN A 149 21.20 10.25 -1.67
N GLY A 150 20.68 11.00 -0.69
CA GLY A 150 19.99 12.27 -0.91
C GLY A 150 18.50 12.16 -1.21
N TRP A 151 17.87 11.01 -0.94
CA TRP A 151 16.43 10.78 -1.14
C TRP A 151 15.75 10.39 0.18
N PRO A 152 15.63 11.30 1.15
CA PRO A 152 15.22 10.97 2.53
C PRO A 152 13.70 10.84 2.71
N ARG A 153 12.90 10.90 1.63
CA ARG A 153 11.44 10.94 1.72
C ARG A 153 10.87 9.54 1.54
N GLU A 154 10.04 9.14 2.49
CA GLU A 154 9.16 7.98 2.43
C GLU A 154 8.05 8.17 1.38
N ASN A 155 7.58 7.08 0.78
CA ASN A 155 6.48 7.05 -0.18
C ASN A 155 6.67 8.06 -1.32
N TRP A 156 7.88 8.11 -1.88
CA TRP A 156 8.28 9.14 -2.84
C TRP A 156 9.07 8.59 -4.04
N PRO A 157 8.74 8.98 -5.29
CA PRO A 157 9.44 8.53 -6.48
C PRO A 157 10.92 8.82 -6.41
N ASN A 158 11.72 7.77 -6.43
CA ASN A 158 13.16 7.85 -6.26
C ASN A 158 13.87 6.85 -7.22
N PRO A 159 15.17 7.02 -7.50
CA PRO A 159 15.87 6.21 -8.49
C PRO A 159 16.31 4.83 -7.98
N PHE A 160 16.11 4.53 -6.69
CA PHE A 160 16.58 3.31 -6.05
C PHE A 160 15.48 2.24 -5.96
N ASP A 161 14.23 2.68 -5.99
CA ASP A 161 13.06 1.83 -5.90
C ASP A 161 12.29 1.80 -7.22
N GLY A 162 11.97 0.57 -7.66
CA GLY A 162 11.11 0.28 -8.81
C GLY A 162 11.24 1.22 -10.01
N HIS A 163 10.10 1.78 -10.41
CA HIS A 163 9.90 2.54 -11.66
C HIS A 163 10.63 3.90 -11.72
N GLY A 164 11.45 4.23 -10.72
CA GLY A 164 12.41 5.32 -10.77
C GLY A 164 11.84 6.69 -10.37
N LYS A 165 12.67 7.72 -10.54
CA LYS A 165 12.41 9.06 -9.99
C LYS A 165 11.30 9.86 -10.69
N GLU A 166 10.70 9.33 -11.75
CA GLU A 166 9.77 10.07 -12.62
C GLU A 166 8.31 9.92 -12.19
N GLY A 167 8.00 8.99 -11.28
CA GLY A 167 6.64 8.69 -10.82
C GLY A 167 6.54 7.29 -10.24
N GLY A 168 5.31 6.79 -10.12
CA GLY A 168 5.04 5.41 -9.71
C GLY A 168 3.66 4.95 -10.14
N ASP A 169 3.48 3.63 -10.17
CA ASP A 169 2.19 3.00 -10.38
C ASP A 169 1.40 2.93 -9.06
N VAL A 170 0.11 3.26 -9.14
CA VAL A 170 -0.78 3.28 -7.98
C VAL A 170 -2.06 2.52 -8.31
N VAL A 171 -2.42 1.57 -7.45
CA VAL A 171 -3.74 0.94 -7.41
C VAL A 171 -4.66 1.78 -6.54
N PHE A 172 -5.83 2.14 -7.08
CA PHE A 172 -6.83 2.94 -6.39
C PHE A 172 -7.95 2.09 -5.77
N ALA A 173 -8.77 2.71 -4.94
CA ALA A 173 -9.83 2.08 -4.16
C ALA A 173 -11.01 1.57 -5.00
N ASP A 174 -11.14 2.00 -6.25
CA ASP A 174 -12.06 1.40 -7.24
C ASP A 174 -11.43 0.23 -8.03
N GLY A 175 -10.15 -0.09 -7.76
CA GLY A 175 -9.40 -1.17 -8.37
C GLY A 175 -8.67 -0.84 -9.67
N HIS A 176 -8.74 0.41 -10.18
CA HIS A 176 -7.96 0.81 -11.35
C HIS A 176 -6.48 1.06 -10.99
N VAL A 177 -5.64 1.20 -12.01
CA VAL A 177 -4.22 1.56 -11.88
C VAL A 177 -3.92 2.80 -12.72
N GLU A 178 -3.21 3.77 -12.14
CA GLU A 178 -2.70 4.96 -12.84
C GLU A 178 -1.20 5.10 -12.58
N TRP A 179 -0.45 5.49 -13.63
CA TRP A 179 0.89 6.04 -13.46
C TRP A 179 0.79 7.52 -13.04
N ILE A 180 1.35 7.85 -11.87
CA ILE A 180 1.39 9.23 -11.38
C ILE A 180 2.79 9.80 -11.54
N GLY A 181 2.94 10.75 -12.47
CA GLY A 181 4.21 11.46 -12.65
C GLY A 181 4.59 12.32 -11.44
N LYS A 182 5.90 12.42 -11.17
CA LYS A 182 6.51 13.11 -10.02
C LYS A 182 5.91 14.47 -9.72
N ALA A 183 5.67 15.29 -10.75
CA ALA A 183 5.13 16.64 -10.61
C ALA A 183 3.75 16.69 -9.94
N ARG A 184 2.97 15.60 -9.99
CA ARG A 184 1.67 15.47 -9.32
C ARG A 184 1.74 14.62 -8.05
N TRP A 185 2.87 13.96 -7.77
CA TRP A 185 2.95 12.91 -6.76
C TRP A 185 2.56 13.41 -5.37
N ASN A 186 3.19 14.48 -4.88
CA ASN A 186 2.91 14.98 -3.54
C ASN A 186 1.45 15.37 -3.35
N TYR A 187 0.86 16.04 -4.35
CA TYR A 187 -0.54 16.43 -4.32
C TYR A 187 -1.48 15.21 -4.32
N ARG A 188 -1.23 14.22 -5.20
CA ARG A 188 -2.09 13.01 -5.29
C ARG A 188 -1.95 12.12 -4.06
N TYR A 189 -0.73 11.95 -3.54
CA TYR A 189 -0.48 11.22 -2.31
C TYR A 189 -1.23 11.87 -1.15
N GLU A 190 -1.09 13.18 -0.94
CA GLU A 190 -1.75 13.86 0.18
C GLU A 190 -3.28 13.93 0.01
N MET A 191 -3.75 14.08 -1.23
CA MET A 191 -5.17 13.94 -1.55
C MET A 191 -5.70 12.56 -1.18
N SER A 192 -4.88 11.52 -1.28
CA SER A 192 -5.29 10.17 -0.92
C SER A 192 -5.20 9.89 0.58
N GLU A 193 -4.10 10.28 1.23
CA GLU A 193 -3.70 9.71 2.51
C GLU A 193 -4.12 10.52 3.74
N ASP A 194 -4.40 11.81 3.58
CA ASP A 194 -4.72 12.70 4.71
C ASP A 194 -3.63 12.64 5.80
N GLU A 195 -2.36 12.72 5.42
CA GLU A 195 -1.24 12.53 6.35
C GLU A 195 -1.03 13.77 7.25
N ASP A 196 -0.88 13.55 8.54
CA ASP A 196 -0.69 14.64 9.50
C ASP A 196 0.59 15.44 9.19
N ASN A 197 0.45 16.76 9.04
CA ASN A 197 1.54 17.71 8.76
C ASN A 197 2.25 17.54 7.40
N ARG A 198 1.66 16.81 6.44
CA ARG A 198 2.21 16.73 5.08
C ARG A 198 2.11 18.09 4.41
N VAL A 199 3.25 18.63 3.99
CA VAL A 199 3.30 19.88 3.22
C VAL A 199 3.14 19.55 1.74
N ILE A 200 2.10 20.08 1.10
CA ILE A 200 2.00 20.03 -0.36
C ILE A 200 3.04 20.98 -0.95
N THR A 201 4.02 20.40 -1.60
CA THR A 201 5.03 21.11 -2.39
C THR A 201 4.64 21.07 -3.86
N PRO A 202 4.99 22.09 -4.66
CA PRO A 202 4.82 22.06 -6.11
C PRO A 202 5.73 21.03 -6.82
N PHE A 203 6.59 20.33 -6.07
CA PHE A 203 7.61 19.40 -6.57
C PHE A 203 7.81 18.22 -5.63
#